data_AF-A0AA90QIU8-F1
#
_entry.id   AF-A0AA90QIU8-F1
#
_cell.length_a   1.000
_cell.length_b   1.000
_cell.length_c   1.000
_cell.angle_alpha   90.00
_cell.angle_beta   90.00
_cell.angle_gamma   90.00
#
_symmetry.space_group_name_H-M   'P 1'
#
loop_
_entity.id
_entity.type
_entity.pdbx_description
1 polymer ?
#
loop_
_entity_poly.entity_id
_entity_poly.type
_entity_poly.pdbx_seq_one_letter_code
_entity_poly.pdbx_strand_id
1 'polypeptide(L)'
;MNITPSYRTAALAGAWTAIGMIGFEAVDAANPDSVLGHNLVFFAGSAVFLFVPVFFLVIGRDTGCFSTTWFLDPQERAAYWVVTKTMLVWFASVAVAGSIGALAGSGLGLQ
;
A
#
# COMPACT_ATOMS: atom_id res chain seq x y z
N MET A 1 -6.33 19.93 2.71
CA MET A 1 -5.68 19.26 3.86
C MET A 1 -4.39 18.66 3.35
N ASN A 2 -3.23 19.20 3.73
CA ASN A 2 -1.95 18.69 3.26
C ASN A 2 -1.52 17.55 4.19
N ILE A 3 -1.73 16.29 3.78
CA ILE A 3 -1.24 15.15 4.54
C ILE A 3 0.26 15.05 4.28
N THR A 4 1.07 15.36 5.29
CA THR A 4 2.52 15.22 5.19
C THR A 4 2.90 13.75 5.36
N PRO A 5 3.59 13.12 4.39
CA PRO A 5 4.07 11.75 4.53
C PRO A 5 4.98 11.60 5.75
N SER A 6 4.76 10.54 6.51
CA SER A 6 5.54 10.19 7.70
C SER A 6 5.54 8.68 7.89
N TYR A 7 6.38 8.18 8.80
CA TYR A 7 6.36 6.75 9.14
C TYR A 7 5.00 6.29 9.68
N ARG A 8 4.26 7.17 10.36
CA ARG A 8 2.92 6.85 10.87
C ARG A 8 1.91 6.68 9.73
N THR A 9 1.89 7.62 8.79
CA THR A 9 0.98 7.53 7.63
C THR A 9 1.33 6.35 6.73
N ALA A 10 2.63 6.02 6.61
CA ALA A 10 3.08 4.86 5.86
C ALA A 10 2.69 3.53 6.52
N ALA A 11 2.79 3.42 7.85
CA ALA A 11 2.32 2.24 8.58
C ALA A 11 0.79 2.07 8.46
N LEU A 12 0.02 3.16 8.63
CA LEU A 12 -1.43 3.12 8.44
C LEU A 12 -1.82 2.72 7.01
N ALA A 13 -1.12 3.25 6.01
CA ALA A 13 -1.29 2.86 4.61
C ALA A 13 -1.01 1.35 4.40
N GLY A 14 0.01 0.81 5.07
CA GLY A 14 0.34 -0.60 4.98
C GLY A 14 -0.72 -1.49 5.62
N ALA A 15 -1.21 -1.12 6.81
CA ALA A 15 -2.32 -1.81 7.45
C ALA A 15 -3.61 -1.75 6.60
N TRP A 16 -3.92 -0.58 6.04
CA TRP A 16 -5.06 -0.40 5.12
C TRP A 16 -4.94 -1.31 3.90
N THR A 17 -3.75 -1.38 3.29
CA THR A 17 -3.49 -2.24 2.13
C THR A 17 -3.74 -3.70 2.48
N ALA A 18 -3.16 -4.18 3.58
CA ALA A 18 -3.29 -5.58 3.99
C ALA A 18 -4.74 -5.95 4.33
N ILE A 19 -5.40 -5.18 5.19
CA ILE A 19 -6.78 -5.45 5.62
C ILE A 19 -7.74 -5.35 4.44
N GLY A 20 -7.57 -4.31 3.61
CA GLY A 20 -8.39 -4.07 2.43
C GLY A 20 -8.29 -5.20 1.41
N MET A 21 -7.07 -5.62 1.07
CA MET A 21 -6.87 -6.71 0.11
C MET A 21 -7.35 -8.06 0.64
N ILE A 22 -7.13 -8.38 1.92
CA ILE A 22 -7.66 -9.62 2.52
C ILE A 22 -9.19 -9.66 2.46
N GLY A 23 -9.86 -8.57 2.87
CA GLY A 23 -11.32 -8.50 2.84
C GLY A 23 -11.87 -8.54 1.41
N PHE A 24 -11.17 -7.88 0.49
CA PHE A 24 -11.51 -7.87 -0.93
C PHE A 24 -11.42 -9.26 -1.56
N GLU A 25 -10.31 -9.99 -1.35
CA GLU A 25 -10.13 -11.35 -1.84
C GLU A 25 -11.20 -12.30 -1.28
N ALA A 26 -11.57 -12.16 -0.01
CA ALA A 26 -12.62 -12.98 0.59
C ALA A 26 -14.00 -12.74 -0.05
N VAL A 27 -14.32 -11.49 -0.38
CA VAL A 27 -15.59 -11.14 -1.05
C VAL A 27 -15.59 -11.62 -2.51
N ASP A 28 -14.47 -11.45 -3.21
CA ASP A 28 -14.32 -11.88 -4.61
C ASP A 28 -14.42 -13.41 -4.72
N ALA A 29 -13.78 -14.16 -3.81
CA ALA A 29 -13.89 -15.62 -3.75
C ALA A 29 -15.33 -16.12 -3.49
N ALA A 30 -16.15 -15.33 -2.77
CA ALA A 30 -17.55 -15.66 -2.51
C ALA A 30 -18.48 -15.38 -3.71
N ASN A 31 -18.03 -14.62 -4.71
CA ASN A 31 -18.81 -14.21 -5.88
C ASN A 31 -18.08 -14.61 -7.18
N PRO A 32 -18.02 -15.92 -7.50
CA PRO A 32 -17.28 -16.39 -8.67
C PRO A 32 -17.89 -15.83 -9.96
N ASP A 33 -17.14 -14.97 -10.64
CA ASP A 33 -17.52 -14.33 -11.90
C ASP A 33 -16.58 -14.76 -13.04
N SER A 34 -16.84 -14.28 -14.26
CA SER A 34 -15.96 -14.51 -15.41
C SER A 34 -14.51 -14.03 -15.16
N VAL A 35 -13.52 -14.64 -15.82
CA VAL A 35 -12.09 -14.27 -15.69
C VAL A 35 -11.84 -12.77 -15.97
N LEU A 36 -12.59 -12.19 -16.92
CA LEU A 36 -12.49 -10.76 -17.21
C LEU A 36 -13.05 -9.90 -16.07
N GLY A 37 -14.18 -10.32 -15.47
CA GLY A 37 -14.78 -9.68 -14.31
C GLY A 37 -13.84 -9.69 -13.11
N HIS A 38 -13.27 -10.86 -12.80
CA HIS A 38 -12.26 -11.01 -11.75
C HIS A 38 -11.07 -10.07 -11.93
N ASN A 39 -10.48 -10.02 -13.14
CA ASN A 39 -9.35 -9.14 -13.40
C ASN A 39 -9.72 -7.65 -13.23
N LEU A 40 -10.86 -7.21 -13.74
CA LEU A 40 -11.32 -5.82 -13.61
C LEU A 40 -11.56 -5.44 -12.15
N VAL A 41 -12.21 -6.32 -11.40
CA VAL A 41 -12.51 -6.13 -9.98
C VAL A 41 -11.20 -6.09 -9.19
N PHE A 42 -10.26 -7.01 -9.46
CA PHE A 42 -8.94 -7.02 -8.83
C PHE A 42 -8.14 -5.73 -9.11
N PHE A 43 -8.17 -5.21 -10.34
CA PHE A 43 -7.54 -3.93 -10.66
C PHE A 43 -8.19 -2.77 -9.91
N ALA A 44 -9.53 -2.76 -9.78
CA ALA A 44 -10.24 -1.76 -9.00
C ALA A 44 -9.91 -1.85 -7.50
N GLY A 45 -9.87 -3.06 -6.94
CA GLY A 45 -9.43 -3.31 -5.57
C GLY A 45 -8.01 -2.82 -5.32
N SER A 46 -7.09 -3.16 -6.22
CA SER A 46 -5.70 -2.69 -6.18
C SER A 46 -5.60 -1.16 -6.27
N ALA A 47 -6.40 -0.51 -7.11
CA ALA A 47 -6.45 0.95 -7.18
C ALA A 47 -6.78 1.59 -5.82
N VAL A 48 -7.78 1.06 -5.13
CA VAL A 48 -8.29 1.62 -3.86
C VAL A 48 -7.42 1.25 -2.66
N PHE A 49 -7.02 -0.02 -2.56
CA PHE A 49 -6.37 -0.54 -1.36
C PHE A 49 -4.85 -0.49 -1.44
N LEU A 50 -4.25 -0.44 -2.63
CA LEU A 50 -2.80 -0.34 -2.80
C LEU A 50 -2.39 1.05 -3.31
N PHE A 51 -2.86 1.47 -4.48
CA PHE A 51 -2.33 2.67 -5.13
C PHE A 51 -2.69 3.97 -4.40
N VAL A 52 -3.96 4.19 -4.07
CA VAL A 52 -4.40 5.40 -3.36
C VAL A 52 -3.62 5.64 -2.06
N PRO A 53 -3.53 4.70 -1.11
CA PRO A 53 -2.83 4.95 0.14
C PRO A 53 -1.31 5.11 -0.08
N VAL A 54 -0.69 4.38 -1.01
CA VAL A 54 0.74 4.54 -1.32
C VAL A 54 1.03 5.94 -1.87
N PHE A 55 0.29 6.39 -2.88
CA PHE A 55 0.52 7.69 -3.49
C PHE A 55 0.28 8.84 -2.51
N PHE A 56 -0.79 8.81 -1.72
CA PHE A 56 -1.15 9.94 -0.86
C PHE A 56 -0.49 9.92 0.53
N LEU A 57 -0.25 8.73 1.11
CA LEU A 57 0.18 8.61 2.51
C LEU A 57 1.64 8.18 2.67
N VAL A 58 2.25 7.60 1.64
CA VAL A 58 3.64 7.10 1.65
C VAL A 58 4.57 8.02 0.85
N ILE A 59 4.19 8.36 -0.39
CA ILE A 59 4.99 9.20 -1.30
C ILE A 59 4.65 10.68 -1.08
N GLY A 60 3.36 11.03 -1.05
CA GLY A 60 2.88 12.42 -0.92
C GLY A 60 2.74 13.14 -2.26
N ARG A 61 2.05 14.30 -2.24
CA ARG A 61 1.77 15.11 -3.45
C ARG A 61 2.93 16.02 -3.88
N ASP A 62 3.77 16.46 -2.94
CA ASP A 62 4.78 17.50 -3.17
C ASP A 62 6.21 16.94 -3.13
N THR A 63 6.49 15.90 -3.93
CA THR A 63 7.86 15.36 -4.03
C THR A 63 8.77 16.11 -5.02
N GLY A 64 8.26 17.14 -5.71
CA GLY A 64 9.01 17.88 -6.72
C GLY A 64 9.29 17.06 -7.99
N CYS A 65 9.75 17.70 -9.07
CA CYS A 65 10.28 16.96 -10.22
C CYS A 65 11.71 16.50 -9.88
N PHE A 66 11.91 15.20 -9.76
CA PHE A 66 13.25 14.64 -9.58
C PHE A 66 14.02 14.64 -10.90
N SER A 67 15.28 15.08 -10.86
CA SER A 67 16.18 14.94 -11.99
C SER A 67 16.65 13.50 -12.13
N THR A 68 16.97 13.06 -13.36
CA THR A 68 17.70 11.81 -13.59
C THR A 68 19.07 11.78 -12.91
N THR A 69 19.59 12.93 -12.49
CA THR A 69 20.87 13.09 -11.77
C THR A 69 20.71 13.32 -10.27
N TRP A 70 19.59 12.89 -9.67
CA TRP A 70 19.27 13.09 -8.25
C TRP A 70 20.36 12.64 -7.26
N PHE A 71 21.22 11.71 -7.65
CA PHE A 71 22.33 11.22 -6.83
C PHE A 71 23.50 12.21 -6.71
N LEU A 72 23.57 13.20 -7.60
CA LEU A 72 24.59 14.27 -7.60
C LEU A 72 24.20 15.45 -6.70
N ASP A 73 22.90 15.71 -6.51
CA ASP A 73 22.40 16.76 -5.62
C ASP A 73 22.12 16.19 -4.22
N PRO A 74 22.82 16.65 -3.17
CA PRO A 74 22.55 16.25 -1.80
C PRO A 74 21.10 16.48 -1.35
N GLN A 75 20.41 17.50 -1.88
CA GLN A 75 19.03 17.83 -1.52
C GLN A 75 18.04 16.83 -2.14
N GLU A 76 18.16 16.55 -3.44
CA GLU A 76 17.32 15.54 -4.11
C GLU A 76 17.55 14.15 -3.51
N ARG A 77 18.80 13.78 -3.22
CA ARG A 77 19.14 12.53 -2.54
C ARG A 77 18.48 12.40 -1.16
N ALA A 78 18.43 13.49 -0.40
CA ALA A 78 17.77 13.49 0.91
C ALA A 78 16.26 13.25 0.78
N ALA A 79 15.61 13.87 -0.21
CA ALA A 79 14.19 13.65 -0.50
C ALA A 79 13.90 12.19 -0.92
N TYR A 80 14.71 11.62 -1.79
CA TYR A 80 14.62 10.19 -2.16
C TYR A 80 14.74 9.28 -0.93
N TRP A 81 15.66 9.59 -0.03
CA TRP A 81 15.88 8.77 1.16
C TRP A 81 14.67 8.78 2.11
N VAL A 82 13.95 9.91 2.20
CA VAL A 82 12.70 9.99 2.97
C VAL A 82 11.65 9.07 2.35
N VAL A 83 11.44 9.13 1.04
CA VAL A 83 10.46 8.28 0.33
C VAL A 83 10.82 6.80 0.45
N THR A 84 12.10 6.45 0.28
CA THR A 84 12.57 5.06 0.44
C THR A 84 12.27 4.54 1.84
N LYS A 85 12.53 5.34 2.88
CA LYS A 85 12.24 4.93 4.26
C LYS A 85 10.75 4.78 4.53
N THR A 86 9.90 5.69 4.04
CA THR A 86 8.45 5.55 4.21
C THR A 86 7.93 4.33 3.45
N MET A 87 8.45 4.04 2.25
CA MET A 87 8.14 2.82 1.51
C MET A 87 8.54 1.55 2.26
N LEU A 88 9.72 1.53 2.90
CA LEU A 88 10.14 0.40 3.73
C LEU A 88 9.21 0.19 4.92
N VAL A 89 8.79 1.27 5.60
CA VAL A 89 7.83 1.19 6.70
C VAL A 89 6.47 0.69 6.21
N TRP A 90 6.01 1.16 5.05
CA TRP A 90 4.79 0.66 4.42
C TRP A 90 4.90 -0.85 4.15
N PHE A 91 5.96 -1.32 3.48
CA PHE A 91 6.18 -2.74 3.20
C PHE A 91 6.20 -3.59 4.48
N ALA A 92 6.96 -3.16 5.50
CA ALA A 92 7.01 -3.86 6.77
C ALA A 92 5.63 -3.94 7.45
N SER A 93 4.87 -2.85 7.39
CA SER A 93 3.52 -2.80 7.95
C SER A 93 2.53 -3.67 7.19
N VAL A 94 2.61 -3.74 5.85
CA VAL A 94 1.82 -4.67 5.04
C VAL A 94 2.13 -6.11 5.44
N ALA A 95 3.42 -6.46 5.54
CA ALA A 95 3.84 -7.81 5.90
C ALA A 95 3.33 -8.22 7.29
N VAL A 96 3.45 -7.33 8.29
CA VAL A 96 2.98 -7.59 9.66
C VAL A 96 1.45 -7.69 9.70
N ALA A 97 0.74 -6.70 9.17
CA ALA A 97 -0.73 -6.71 9.19
C ALA A 97 -1.31 -7.87 8.38
N GLY A 98 -0.71 -8.20 7.24
CA GLY A 98 -1.07 -9.35 6.42
C GLY A 98 -0.84 -10.67 7.15
N SER A 99 0.29 -10.82 7.84
CA SER A 99 0.57 -12.01 8.66
C SER A 99 -0.45 -12.16 9.79
N ILE A 100 -0.81 -11.07 10.48
CA ILE A 100 -1.85 -11.08 11.52
C ILE A 100 -3.20 -11.47 10.93
N GLY A 101 -3.58 -10.90 9.78
CA GLY A 101 -4.83 -11.21 9.11
C GLY A 101 -4.91 -12.68 8.65
N ALA A 102 -3.83 -13.21 8.07
CA ALA A 102 -3.73 -14.62 7.68
C ALA A 102 -3.87 -15.56 8.89
N LEU A 103 -3.19 -15.25 9.99
CA LEU A 103 -3.30 -16.01 11.24
C LEU A 103 -4.72 -15.94 11.82
N ALA A 104 -5.34 -14.76 11.82
CA ALA A 104 -6.72 -14.59 12.28
C ALA A 104 -7.72 -15.39 11.44
N GLY A 105 -7.57 -15.40 10.11
CA GLY A 105 -8.39 -16.22 9.21
C GLY A 105 -8.23 -17.73 9.46
N SER A 106 -7.00 -18.19 9.67
CA SER A 106 -6.73 -19.60 10.00
C SER A 106 -7.28 -20.04 11.36
N GLY A 107 -7.27 -19.15 12.36
CA GLY A 107 -7.80 -19.43 13.70
C GLY A 107 -9.34 -19.45 13.78
N LEU A 108 -10.02 -18.78 12.83
CA LEU A 108 -11.48 -18.71 12.75
C LEU A 108 -12.11 -19.79 11.86
N GLY A 109 -11.31 -20.67 11.24
CA GLY A 109 -11.80 -21.75 10.39
C GLY A 109 -12.47 -21.27 9.09
N LEU A 110 -12.11 -20.09 8.59
CA LEU A 110 -12.63 -19.49 7.36
C LEU A 110 -11.85 -19.93 6.10
N GLN A 111 -11.41 -21.19 6.04
CA GLN A 111 -10.82 -21.78 4.83
C GLN A 111 -11.83 -22.65 4.10
#